data_AF-A0A5D4H412-F1
#
_entry.id   AF-A0A5D4H412-F1
#
_cell.length_a   1.000
_cell.length_b   1.000
_cell.length_c   1.000
_cell.angle_alpha   90.00
_cell.angle_beta   90.00
_cell.angle_gamma   90.00
#
_symmetry.space_group_name_H-M   'P 1'
#
loop_
_entity.id
_entity.type
_entity.pdbx_description
1 polymer ?
#
loop_
_entity_poly.entity_id
_entity_poly.type
_entity_poly.pdbx_seq_one_letter_code
_entity_poly.pdbx_strand_id
1 'polypeptide(L)'
;MAEYLEEEVNILIHKLKFISEDQRPSVLILTQIGFHPLFNEQLADSIAIAGGKLLTEKYDNPSLLFIVQENDKLYTAVPDLLQDEILSRTDALQSNNVYIIQKRNFGTESVDFLHDIEISAEIIQPKYFIYGRKGTDWVQFDIA
;
A
#
# COMPACT_ATOMS: atom_id res chain seq x y z
N MET A 1 24.23 -6.74 -10.80
CA MET A 1 22.76 -6.94 -10.74
C MET A 1 22.21 -6.50 -9.39
N ALA A 2 22.82 -6.89 -8.25
CA ALA A 2 22.45 -6.33 -6.93
C ALA A 2 22.78 -4.83 -6.78
N GLU A 3 23.96 -4.37 -7.23
CA GLU A 3 24.38 -2.97 -7.10
C GLU A 3 23.41 -1.96 -7.76
N TYR A 4 22.82 -2.28 -8.92
CA TYR A 4 21.87 -1.39 -9.59
C TYR A 4 20.56 -1.23 -8.81
N LEU A 5 20.09 -2.32 -8.19
CA LEU A 5 18.91 -2.31 -7.33
C LEU A 5 19.17 -1.44 -6.09
N GLU A 6 20.36 -1.59 -5.50
CA GLU A 6 20.78 -0.79 -4.35
C GLU A 6 20.91 0.70 -4.69
N GLU A 7 21.43 1.06 -5.87
CA GLU A 7 21.51 2.45 -6.32
C GLU A 7 20.11 3.08 -6.50
N GLU A 8 19.17 2.39 -7.15
CA GLU A 8 17.81 2.90 -7.37
C GLU A 8 17.04 3.05 -6.05
N VAL A 9 17.14 2.05 -5.15
CA VAL A 9 16.56 2.13 -3.80
C VAL A 9 17.19 3.28 -3.02
N ASN A 10 18.51 3.48 -3.11
CA ASN A 10 19.19 4.61 -2.47
C ASN A 10 18.67 5.95 -3.00
N ILE A 11 18.47 6.11 -4.32
CA ILE A 11 17.90 7.34 -4.89
C ILE A 11 16.50 7.60 -4.31
N LEU A 12 15.66 6.57 -4.19
CA LEU A 12 14.33 6.63 -3.60
C LEU A 12 14.39 7.08 -2.13
N ILE A 13 15.22 6.42 -1.31
CA ILE A 13 15.45 6.76 0.10
C ILE A 13 15.96 8.20 0.23
N HIS A 14 16.90 8.61 -0.62
CA HIS A 14 17.47 9.96 -0.59
C HIS A 14 16.44 11.05 -0.93
N LYS A 15 15.48 10.78 -1.82
CA LYS A 15 14.35 11.69 -2.09
C LYS A 15 13.36 11.75 -0.92
N LEU A 16 13.15 10.63 -0.23
CA LEU A 16 12.19 10.50 0.87
C LEU A 16 12.73 10.92 2.24
N LYS A 17 14.05 11.04 2.39
CA LYS A 17 14.74 11.59 3.58
C LYS A 17 14.17 12.96 4.03
N PHE A 18 13.57 13.72 3.11
CA PHE A 18 13.01 15.03 3.41
C PHE A 18 11.57 14.96 3.96
N ILE A 19 10.91 13.81 3.91
CA ILE A 19 9.59 13.60 4.51
C ILE A 19 9.79 13.23 5.98
N SER A 20 9.40 14.14 6.86
CA SER A 20 9.40 13.90 8.30
C SER A 20 8.51 12.70 8.64
N GLU A 21 8.92 11.87 9.61
CA GLU A 21 8.16 10.69 10.04
C GLU A 21 6.71 11.03 10.44
N ASP A 22 6.50 12.23 10.98
CA ASP A 22 5.18 12.77 11.36
C ASP A 22 4.24 13.02 10.16
N GLN A 23 4.79 13.17 8.96
CA GLN A 23 4.02 13.38 7.73
C GLN A 23 3.73 12.08 6.98
N ARG A 24 4.21 10.93 7.49
CA ARG A 24 4.02 9.64 6.84
C ARG A 24 2.61 9.13 7.14
N PRO A 25 1.77 8.92 6.11
CA PRO A 25 0.43 8.39 6.34
C PRO A 25 0.51 6.94 6.81
N SER A 26 -0.44 6.57 7.68
CA SER A 26 -0.61 5.18 8.12
C SER A 26 -1.27 4.37 7.00
N VAL A 27 -0.65 3.25 6.65
CA VAL A 27 -1.09 2.32 5.59
C VAL A 27 -1.45 0.99 6.24
N LEU A 28 -2.64 0.48 5.96
CA LEU A 28 -3.01 -0.89 6.32
C LEU A 28 -3.17 -1.70 5.03
N ILE A 29 -2.45 -2.82 4.93
CA ILE A 29 -2.57 -3.76 3.81
C ILE A 29 -3.45 -4.92 4.24
N LEU A 30 -4.41 -5.29 3.39
CA LEU A 30 -5.37 -6.35 3.64
C LEU A 30 -5.30 -7.44 2.56
N THR A 31 -5.50 -8.68 2.97
CA THR A 31 -5.75 -9.80 2.05
C THR A 31 -7.13 -9.68 1.42
N GLN A 32 -7.30 -10.20 0.20
CA GLN A 32 -8.63 -10.27 -0.42
C GLN A 32 -9.59 -11.15 0.39
N ILE A 33 -9.11 -12.30 0.85
CA ILE A 33 -9.94 -13.24 1.61
C ILE A 33 -10.01 -12.79 3.07
N GLY A 34 -11.22 -12.43 3.52
CA GLY A 34 -11.49 -12.07 4.92
C GLY A 34 -10.97 -10.70 5.37
N PHE A 35 -10.33 -9.93 4.47
CA PHE A 35 -9.79 -8.60 4.78
C PHE A 35 -8.92 -8.61 6.05
N HIS A 36 -8.03 -9.61 6.16
CA HIS A 36 -7.12 -9.71 7.28
C HIS A 36 -5.90 -8.82 7.04
N PRO A 37 -5.40 -8.12 8.08
CA PRO A 37 -4.14 -7.40 7.99
C PRO A 37 -2.99 -8.28 7.50
N LEU A 38 -2.33 -7.85 6.44
CA LEU A 38 -1.12 -8.45 5.92
C LEU A 38 0.08 -7.67 6.45
N PHE A 39 0.94 -8.34 7.20
CA PHE A 39 2.16 -7.76 7.73
C PHE A 39 3.32 -8.74 7.59
N ASN A 40 4.44 -8.24 7.06
CA ASN A 40 5.74 -8.92 7.09
C ASN A 40 6.85 -7.86 7.08
N GLU A 41 8.09 -8.26 7.39
CA GLU A 41 9.22 -7.33 7.48
C GLU A 41 9.48 -6.64 6.13
N GLN A 42 9.45 -7.37 5.02
CA GLN A 42 9.67 -6.80 3.69
C GLN A 42 8.65 -5.71 3.30
N LEU A 43 7.37 -5.89 3.63
CA LEU A 43 6.30 -4.91 3.43
C LEU A 43 6.51 -3.71 4.34
N ALA A 44 6.88 -3.94 5.61
CA ALA A 44 7.16 -2.86 6.53
C ALA A 44 8.30 -1.99 6.01
N ASP A 45 9.39 -2.60 5.53
CA ASP A 45 10.49 -1.91 4.87
C ASP A 45 10.03 -1.19 3.59
N SER A 46 9.26 -1.86 2.72
CA SER A 46 8.79 -1.27 1.46
C SER A 46 7.94 -0.02 1.69
N ILE A 47 7.01 -0.08 2.64
CA ILE A 47 6.12 1.02 3.00
C ILE A 47 6.89 2.14 3.69
N ALA A 48 7.83 1.80 4.59
CA ALA A 48 8.69 2.78 5.25
C ALA A 48 9.57 3.53 4.25
N ILE A 49 10.18 2.80 3.31
CA ILE A 49 10.99 3.37 2.22
C ILE A 49 10.11 4.25 1.35
N ALA A 50 8.89 3.84 1.01
CA ALA A 50 7.91 4.62 0.25
C ALA A 50 7.35 5.86 0.98
N GLY A 51 7.72 6.08 2.25
CA GLY A 51 7.32 7.25 3.03
C GLY A 51 5.96 7.10 3.72
N GLY A 52 5.53 5.88 4.02
CA GLY A 52 4.36 5.57 4.84
C GLY A 52 4.73 4.85 6.14
N LYS A 53 3.70 4.45 6.90
CA LYS A 53 3.82 3.62 8.10
C LYS A 53 2.88 2.43 8.01
N LEU A 54 3.42 1.21 7.93
CA LEU A 54 2.60 0.00 7.89
C LEU A 54 1.97 -0.26 9.26
N LEU A 55 0.65 -0.47 9.27
CA LEU A 55 -0.11 -0.89 10.43
C LEU A 55 -0.28 -2.42 10.43
N THR A 56 -0.26 -3.00 11.63
CA THR A 56 -0.49 -4.43 11.85
C THR A 56 -1.95 -4.76 12.12
N GLU A 57 -2.72 -3.78 12.62
CA GLU A 57 -4.07 -3.97 13.14
C GLU A 57 -5.05 -2.97 12.52
N LYS A 58 -6.32 -3.37 12.43
CA LYS A 58 -7.41 -2.51 11.89
C LYS A 58 -7.74 -1.33 12.81
N TYR A 59 -7.52 -1.48 14.12
CA TYR A 59 -7.91 -0.51 15.15
C TYR A 59 -7.01 0.73 15.21
N ASP A 60 -5.83 0.70 14.58
CA ASP A 60 -4.87 1.81 14.56
C ASP A 60 -5.25 2.95 13.60
N ASN A 61 -6.49 2.96 13.10
CA ASN A 61 -7.06 3.98 12.21
C ASN A 61 -6.17 4.31 10.99
N PRO A 62 -6.07 3.41 9.99
CA PRO A 62 -5.33 3.69 8.75
C PRO A 62 -5.85 4.92 8.01
N SER A 63 -4.93 5.70 7.46
CA SER A 63 -5.22 6.80 6.54
C SER A 63 -5.32 6.33 5.08
N LEU A 64 -4.62 5.24 4.75
CA LEU A 64 -4.59 4.58 3.45
C LEU A 64 -4.88 3.08 3.63
N LEU A 65 -5.74 2.51 2.79
CA LEU A 65 -6.04 1.08 2.81
C LEU A 65 -5.64 0.43 1.49
N PHE A 66 -4.79 -0.58 1.55
CA PHE A 66 -4.36 -1.35 0.38
C PHE A 66 -5.00 -2.73 0.45
N ILE A 67 -5.57 -3.20 -0.65
CA ILE A 67 -6.15 -4.53 -0.76
C ILE A 67 -5.41 -5.28 -1.85
N VAL A 68 -4.75 -6.37 -1.50
CA VAL A 68 -4.03 -7.19 -2.48
C VAL A 68 -5.04 -8.09 -3.20
N GLN A 69 -5.24 -7.82 -4.49
CA GLN A 69 -6.15 -8.59 -5.35
C GLN A 69 -5.50 -9.91 -5.73
N GLU A 70 -6.11 -11.01 -5.30
CA GLU A 70 -5.70 -12.35 -5.70
C GLU A 70 -6.48 -12.83 -6.93
N ASN A 71 -7.76 -12.42 -7.05
CA ASN A 71 -8.64 -12.77 -8.16
C ASN A 71 -9.77 -11.73 -8.35
N ASP A 72 -10.55 -11.86 -9.41
CA ASP A 72 -11.64 -10.93 -9.77
C ASP A 72 -12.83 -10.91 -8.78
N LYS A 73 -12.86 -11.81 -7.78
CA LYS A 73 -13.94 -11.84 -6.78
C LYS A 73 -13.82 -10.73 -5.73
N LEU A 74 -12.73 -9.98 -5.71
CA LEU A 74 -12.54 -8.86 -4.79
C LEU A 74 -13.75 -7.90 -4.83
N TYR A 75 -14.24 -7.56 -6.03
CA TYR A 75 -15.38 -6.67 -6.20
C TYR A 75 -16.67 -7.20 -5.57
N THR A 76 -16.81 -8.52 -5.46
CA THR A 76 -17.95 -9.15 -4.77
C THR A 76 -17.80 -9.12 -3.24
N ALA A 77 -16.56 -9.02 -2.74
CA ALA A 77 -16.25 -8.95 -1.31
C ALA A 77 -16.17 -7.50 -0.78
N VAL A 78 -16.10 -6.49 -1.65
CA VAL A 78 -16.13 -5.07 -1.24
C VAL A 78 -17.30 -4.74 -0.30
N PRO A 79 -18.55 -5.20 -0.53
CA PRO A 79 -19.64 -4.92 0.40
C PRO A 79 -19.39 -5.42 1.83
N ASP A 80 -18.63 -6.51 1.99
CA ASP A 80 -18.23 -7.02 3.31
C ASP A 80 -17.21 -6.09 3.98
N LEU A 81 -16.27 -5.52 3.22
CA LEU A 81 -15.33 -4.50 3.71
C LEU A 81 -16.06 -3.27 4.24
N LEU A 82 -17.09 -2.80 3.52
CA LEU A 82 -17.88 -1.64 3.92
C LEU A 82 -18.79 -1.90 5.13
N GLN A 83 -19.14 -3.15 5.37
CA GLN A 83 -19.94 -3.58 6.53
C GLN A 83 -19.10 -3.90 7.77
N ASP A 84 -17.77 -4.00 7.63
CA ASP A 84 -16.86 -4.20 8.76
C ASP A 84 -16.95 -3.00 9.72
N GLU A 85 -17.32 -3.26 10.98
CA GLU A 85 -17.59 -2.23 11.99
C GLU A 85 -16.38 -1.35 12.32
N ILE A 86 -15.17 -1.86 12.06
CA ILE A 86 -13.91 -1.19 12.35
C ILE A 86 -13.47 -0.42 11.12
N LEU A 87 -13.33 -1.12 9.98
CA LEU A 87 -12.80 -0.53 8.74
C LEU A 87 -13.70 0.58 8.22
N SER A 88 -15.03 0.43 8.29
CA SER A 88 -16.00 1.46 7.86
C SER A 88 -15.82 2.80 8.57
N ARG A 89 -15.23 2.79 9.77
CA ARG A 89 -14.98 3.99 10.58
C ARG A 89 -13.57 4.56 10.42
N THR A 90 -12.70 3.89 9.66
CA THR A 90 -11.32 4.34 9.48
C THR A 90 -11.25 5.55 8.55
N ASP A 91 -10.24 6.39 8.76
CA ASP A 91 -9.97 7.57 7.92
C ASP A 91 -9.80 7.17 6.45
N ALA A 92 -9.24 5.98 6.18
CA ALA A 92 -9.06 5.46 4.84
C ALA A 92 -10.39 5.28 4.08
N LEU A 93 -11.39 4.64 4.68
CA LEU A 93 -12.69 4.46 4.03
C LEU A 93 -13.47 5.78 3.97
N GLN A 94 -13.43 6.59 5.03
CA GLN A 94 -14.13 7.88 5.09
C GLN A 94 -13.58 8.88 4.06
N SER A 95 -12.29 8.81 3.77
CA SER A 95 -11.61 9.68 2.79
C SER A 95 -11.50 9.06 1.41
N ASN A 96 -12.11 7.88 1.18
CA ASN A 96 -12.04 7.16 -0.10
C ASN A 96 -10.60 6.86 -0.57
N ASN A 97 -9.74 6.59 0.41
CA ASN A 97 -8.33 6.26 0.25
C ASN A 97 -8.14 4.73 0.25
N VAL A 98 -8.96 4.03 -0.53
CA VAL A 98 -8.89 2.58 -0.70
C VAL A 98 -8.25 2.27 -2.05
N TYR A 99 -7.21 1.47 -2.04
CA TYR A 99 -6.39 1.13 -3.20
C TYR A 99 -6.35 -0.38 -3.35
N ILE A 100 -6.55 -0.85 -4.58
CA ILE A 100 -6.47 -2.26 -4.94
C ILE A 100 -5.13 -2.47 -5.63
N ILE A 101 -4.30 -3.33 -5.06
CA ILE A 101 -3.04 -3.76 -5.64
C ILE A 101 -3.30 -4.98 -6.51
N GLN A 102 -3.09 -4.87 -7.82
CA GLN A 102 -3.33 -5.91 -8.82
C GLN A 102 -2.10 -6.79 -9.06
N LYS A 103 -0.93 -6.36 -8.58
CA LYS A 103 0.29 -7.17 -8.59
C LYS A 103 0.11 -8.42 -7.74
N ARG A 104 0.25 -9.58 -8.38
CA ARG A 104 0.36 -10.87 -7.69
C ARG A 104 1.66 -10.89 -6.88
N ASN A 105 1.65 -11.52 -5.71
CA ASN A 105 2.85 -11.64 -4.85
C ASN A 105 3.39 -10.31 -4.30
N PHE A 106 2.54 -9.28 -4.17
CA PHE A 106 2.94 -8.01 -3.57
C PHE A 106 3.47 -8.21 -2.15
N GLY A 107 4.73 -7.81 -1.93
CA GLY A 107 5.38 -7.90 -0.62
C GLY A 107 5.83 -9.29 -0.21
N THR A 108 5.81 -10.28 -1.10
CA THR A 108 6.20 -11.67 -0.77
C THR A 108 7.50 -12.13 -1.43
N GLU A 109 7.91 -11.51 -2.54
CA GLU A 109 9.12 -11.89 -3.27
C GLU A 109 10.17 -10.78 -3.22
N SER A 110 11.38 -11.09 -2.77
CA SER A 110 12.44 -10.08 -2.62
C SER A 110 12.98 -9.57 -3.96
N VAL A 111 12.78 -10.32 -5.06
CA VAL A 111 13.13 -9.85 -6.42
C VAL A 111 12.27 -8.67 -6.86
N ASP A 112 11.05 -8.57 -6.34
CA ASP A 112 10.11 -7.50 -6.65
C ASP A 112 10.17 -6.33 -5.67
N PHE A 113 11.13 -6.33 -4.74
CA PHE A 113 11.18 -5.35 -3.65
C PHE A 113 11.15 -3.89 -4.14
N LEU A 114 11.96 -3.56 -5.15
CA LEU A 114 11.93 -2.23 -5.75
C LEU A 114 10.56 -1.93 -6.38
N HIS A 115 9.97 -2.93 -7.05
CA HIS A 115 8.68 -2.79 -7.71
C HIS A 115 7.55 -2.52 -6.70
N ASP A 116 7.58 -3.22 -5.56
CA ASP A 116 6.64 -3.03 -4.45
C ASP A 116 6.81 -1.65 -3.79
N ILE A 117 8.06 -1.18 -3.62
CA ILE A 117 8.37 0.18 -3.14
C ILE A 117 7.79 1.24 -4.07
N GLU A 118 8.01 1.12 -5.37
CA GLU A 118 7.56 2.10 -6.36
C GLU A 118 6.02 2.17 -6.45
N ILE A 119 5.32 1.03 -6.40
CA ILE A 119 3.85 1.00 -6.29
C ILE A 119 3.42 1.74 -5.02
N SER A 120 4.03 1.39 -3.89
CA SER A 120 3.71 2.00 -2.59
C SER A 120 3.98 3.50 -2.59
N ALA A 121 5.12 3.94 -3.13
CA ALA A 121 5.53 5.34 -3.17
C ALA A 121 4.62 6.16 -4.08
N GLU A 122 4.17 5.60 -5.20
CA GLU A 122 3.20 6.25 -6.09
C GLU A 122 1.84 6.47 -5.40
N ILE A 123 1.39 5.52 -4.57
CA ILE A 123 0.11 5.64 -3.85
C ILE A 123 0.23 6.54 -2.60
N ILE A 124 1.28 6.37 -1.82
CA ILE A 124 1.50 7.09 -0.54
C ILE A 124 1.90 8.54 -0.81
N GLN A 125 2.74 8.76 -1.82
CA GLN A 125 3.35 10.05 -2.13
C GLN A 125 3.17 10.43 -3.62
N PRO A 126 1.92 10.47 -4.15
CA PRO A 126 1.65 10.72 -5.58
C PRO A 126 2.12 12.09 -6.07
N LYS A 127 2.36 13.03 -5.16
CA LYS A 127 2.92 14.36 -5.48
C LYS A 127 4.40 14.32 -5.83
N TYR A 128 5.13 13.32 -5.32
CA TYR A 128 6.58 13.20 -5.47
C TYR A 128 6.99 12.08 -6.41
N PHE A 129 6.15 11.03 -6.51
CA PHE A 129 6.44 9.84 -7.29
C PHE A 129 5.35 9.58 -8.31
N ILE A 130 5.75 9.50 -9.58
CA ILE A 130 4.91 9.15 -10.72
C ILE A 130 5.72 8.18 -11.59
N TYR A 131 5.45 6.89 -11.42
CA TYR A 131 6.02 5.78 -12.18
C TYR A 131 5.08 5.30 -13.31
N GLY A 132 3.83 5.75 -13.32
CA GLY A 132 2.84 5.39 -14.34
C GLY A 132 2.21 4.01 -14.13
N ARG A 133 2.18 3.52 -12.88
CA ARG A 133 1.69 2.18 -12.53
C ARG A 133 0.19 2.12 -12.25
N LYS A 134 -0.43 3.28 -12.01
CA LYS A 134 -1.88 3.41 -11.90
C LYS A 134 -2.59 2.81 -13.13
N GLY A 135 -3.48 1.85 -12.89
CA GLY A 135 -4.23 1.11 -13.91
C GLY A 135 -3.56 -0.19 -14.38
N THR A 136 -2.30 -0.43 -14.00
CA THR A 136 -1.55 -1.65 -14.35
C THR A 136 -1.27 -2.49 -13.10
N ASP A 137 -0.63 -1.89 -12.10
CA ASP A 137 -0.25 -2.58 -10.85
C ASP A 137 -1.18 -2.25 -9.69
N TRP A 138 -1.84 -1.10 -9.73
CA TRP A 138 -2.79 -0.68 -8.71
C TRP A 138 -3.87 0.23 -9.28
N VAL A 139 -5.03 0.24 -8.62
CA VAL A 139 -6.14 1.16 -8.92
C VAL A 139 -6.72 1.73 -7.63
N GLN A 140 -7.23 2.95 -7.68
CA GLN A 140 -8.01 3.49 -6.56
C GLN A 140 -9.44 2.96 -6.68
N PHE A 141 -9.97 2.41 -5.58
CA PHE A 141 -11.35 1.98 -5.50
C PHE A 141 -12.19 3.12 -4.96
N ASP A 142 -13.16 3.54 -5.76
CA ASP A 142 -14.09 4.61 -5.41
C ASP A 142 -15.36 4.00 -4.82
N ILE A 143 -15.69 4.38 -3.59
CA ILE A 143 -16.83 3.88 -2.81
C ILE A 143 -18.09 4.74 -3.08
N ALA A 144 -18.01 5.79 -3.92
CA ALA A 144 -19.10 6.74 -4.14
C ALA A 144 -20.31 6.19 -4.90
#